data_AF-A0A926YZD1-F1
#
_entry.id   AF-A0A926YZD1-F1
#
_cell.length_a   1.000
_cell.length_b   1.000
_cell.length_c   1.000
_cell.angle_alpha   90.00
_cell.angle_beta   90.00
_cell.angle_gamma   90.00
#
_symmetry.space_group_name_H-M   'P 1'
#
loop_
_entity.id
_entity.type
_entity.pdbx_description
1 polymer ?
#
loop_
_entity_poly.entity_id
_entity_poly.type
_entity_poly.pdbx_seq_one_letter_code
_entity_poly.pdbx_strand_id
1 'polypeptide(L)'
;MTPSNPSQIRLLLWDYITREIRLPAASKSILLALANLTDPRSRTAHAPISLLVVYAGLSQSDVSRLLGNLDANQWIETNRIPADPGRPPITVYNLSSQLIQLALRQS
;
A
#
# COMPACT_ATOMS: atom_id res chain seq x y z
N MET A 1 8.10 11.74 -19.19
CA MET A 1 7.63 12.86 -18.35
C MET A 1 7.42 12.32 -16.95
N THR A 2 8.05 12.86 -15.91
CA THR A 2 7.81 12.40 -14.54
C THR A 2 6.45 12.92 -14.08
N PRO A 3 5.46 12.06 -13.75
CA PRO A 3 4.17 12.55 -13.28
C PRO A 3 4.40 13.32 -11.98
N SER A 4 4.23 14.63 -12.06
CA SER A 4 4.48 15.57 -10.96
C SER A 4 3.22 15.81 -10.13
N ASN A 5 2.07 15.32 -10.61
CA ASN A 5 0.78 15.49 -9.96
C ASN A 5 0.44 14.26 -9.09
N PRO A 6 0.22 14.45 -7.78
CA PRO A 6 -0.21 13.39 -6.87
C PRO A 6 -1.38 12.54 -7.36
N SER A 7 -2.38 13.17 -7.99
CA SER A 7 -3.55 12.46 -8.50
C SER A 7 -3.22 11.55 -9.68
N GLN A 8 -2.24 11.91 -10.51
CA GLN A 8 -1.81 11.07 -11.64
C GLN A 8 -1.09 9.82 -11.16
N ILE A 9 -0.21 9.94 -10.15
CA ILE A 9 0.50 8.79 -9.57
C ILE A 9 -0.51 7.79 -8.99
N ARG A 10 -1.55 8.27 -8.30
CA ARG A 10 -2.61 7.40 -7.77
C ARG A 10 -3.37 6.66 -8.87
N LEU A 11 -3.70 7.34 -9.98
CA LEU A 11 -4.38 6.71 -11.12
C LEU A 11 -3.50 5.65 -11.79
N LEU A 12 -2.21 5.92 -11.99
CA LEU A 12 -1.26 4.96 -12.55
C LEU A 12 -1.11 3.72 -11.65
N LEU A 13 -1.01 3.92 -10.33
CA LEU A 13 -1.00 2.83 -9.36
C LEU A 13 -2.29 2.00 -9.43
N TRP A 14 -3.45 2.66 -9.52
CA TRP A 14 -4.74 1.99 -9.62
C TRP A 14 -4.83 1.13 -10.88
N ASP A 15 -4.46 1.68 -12.04
CA ASP A 15 -4.49 0.97 -13.32
C ASP A 15 -3.53 -0.24 -13.30
N TYR A 16 -2.29 -0.02 -12.83
CA TYR A 16 -1.29 -1.09 -12.73
C TYR A 16 -1.74 -2.22 -11.79
N ILE A 17 -2.24 -1.91 -10.60
CA ILE A 17 -2.68 -2.93 -9.63
C ILE A 17 -3.88 -3.71 -10.17
N THR A 18 -4.82 -3.04 -10.85
CA THR A 18 -6.03 -3.69 -11.35
C THR A 18 -5.74 -4.57 -12.56
N ARG A 19 -4.95 -4.08 -13.53
CA ARG A 19 -4.78 -4.71 -14.84
C ARG A 19 -3.54 -5.59 -14.97
N GLU A 20 -2.42 -5.19 -14.39
CA GLU A 20 -1.12 -5.83 -14.66
C GLU A 20 -0.73 -6.84 -13.57
N ILE A 21 -1.06 -6.56 -12.31
CA ILE A 21 -0.67 -7.43 -11.21
C ILE A 21 -1.53 -8.70 -11.18
N ARG A 22 -0.92 -9.88 -11.31
CA ARG A 22 -1.58 -11.18 -11.12
C ARG A 22 -1.61 -11.59 -9.65
N LEU A 23 -2.48 -10.94 -8.89
CA LEU A 23 -2.76 -11.27 -7.48
C LEU A 23 -4.24 -11.60 -7.26
N PRO A 24 -4.58 -12.37 -6.21
CA PRO A 24 -5.96 -12.57 -5.80
C PRO A 24 -6.67 -11.24 -5.53
N ALA A 25 -7.99 -11.20 -5.77
CA ALA A 25 -8.79 -9.99 -5.58
C ALA A 25 -8.63 -9.38 -4.18
N ALA A 26 -8.60 -10.21 -3.13
CA ALA A 26 -8.41 -9.75 -1.75
C ALA A 26 -7.03 -9.08 -1.53
N SER A 27 -5.96 -9.61 -2.13
CA SER A 27 -4.63 -8.98 -2.08
C SER A 27 -4.61 -7.66 -2.83
N LYS A 28 -5.28 -7.59 -3.99
CA LYS A 28 -5.44 -6.34 -4.74
C LYS A 28 -6.19 -5.30 -3.93
N SER A 29 -7.26 -5.66 -3.22
CA SER A 29 -8.01 -4.72 -2.37
C SER A 29 -7.12 -4.05 -1.32
N ILE A 30 -6.17 -4.77 -0.72
CA ILE A 30 -5.22 -4.19 0.22
C ILE A 30 -4.24 -3.24 -0.48
N LEU A 31 -3.72 -3.61 -1.64
CA LEU A 31 -2.82 -2.73 -2.41
C LEU A 31 -3.53 -1.46 -2.89
N LEU A 32 -4.80 -1.56 -3.29
CA LEU A 32 -5.63 -0.41 -3.67
C LEU A 32 -5.97 0.48 -2.47
N ALA A 33 -6.24 -0.13 -1.30
CA ALA A 33 -6.40 0.62 -0.05
C ALA A 33 -5.12 1.39 0.28
N LEU A 34 -3.96 0.75 0.18
CA LEU A 34 -2.67 1.39 0.35
C LEU A 34 -2.45 2.51 -0.67
N ALA A 35 -2.71 2.28 -1.96
CA ALA A 35 -2.57 3.30 -3.01
C ALA A 35 -3.43 4.56 -2.74
N ASN A 36 -4.62 4.38 -2.16
CA ASN A 36 -5.48 5.48 -1.75
C ASN A 36 -4.96 6.25 -0.52
N LEU A 37 -4.27 5.55 0.38
CA LEU A 37 -3.68 6.10 1.59
C LEU A 37 -2.24 6.63 1.38
N THR A 38 -1.58 6.23 0.29
CA THR A 38 -0.24 6.73 -0.08
C THR A 38 -0.33 8.22 -0.37
N ASP A 39 0.48 9.01 0.32
CA ASP A 39 0.76 10.38 -0.09
C ASP A 39 1.67 10.31 -1.33
N PRO A 40 1.22 10.79 -2.50
CA PRO A 40 2.02 10.69 -3.71
C PRO A 40 3.31 11.52 -3.70
N ARG A 41 3.43 12.52 -2.82
CA ARG A 41 4.66 13.30 -2.61
C ARG A 41 5.64 12.58 -1.72
N SER A 42 5.14 11.95 -0.66
CA SER A 42 5.98 11.19 0.29
C SER A 42 6.32 9.78 -0.21
N ARG A 43 5.52 9.26 -1.17
CA ARG A 43 5.58 7.88 -1.68
C ARG A 43 5.44 6.82 -0.57
N THR A 44 4.93 7.22 0.58
CA THR A 44 4.67 6.39 1.75
C THR A 44 3.18 6.41 2.05
N ALA A 45 2.63 5.24 2.37
CA ALA A 45 1.33 5.13 3.01
C ALA A 45 1.58 4.80 4.48
N HIS A 46 1.28 5.73 5.38
CA HIS A 46 1.29 5.40 6.80
C HIS A 46 -0.05 4.78 7.18
N ALA A 47 -0.33 3.59 6.66
CA ALA A 47 -1.59 2.89 6.89
C ALA A 47 -1.45 1.87 8.04
N PRO A 48 -2.02 2.15 9.23
CA PRO A 48 -2.18 1.11 10.24
C PRO A 48 -3.18 0.05 9.77
N ILE A 49 -3.08 -1.16 10.32
CA ILE A 49 -3.94 -2.28 9.95
C ILE A 49 -5.44 -1.96 10.09
N SER A 50 -5.82 -1.16 11.08
CA SER A 50 -7.20 -0.75 11.32
C SER A 50 -7.81 0.01 10.13
N LEU A 51 -7.04 0.87 9.46
CA LEU A 51 -7.50 1.54 8.25
C LEU A 51 -7.62 0.56 7.09
N LEU A 52 -6.66 -0.35 6.94
CA LEU A 52 -6.69 -1.34 5.86
C LEU A 52 -7.89 -2.28 5.95
N VAL A 53 -8.29 -2.65 7.17
CA VAL A 53 -9.53 -3.42 7.42
C VAL A 53 -10.76 -2.70 6.88
N VAL A 54 -10.90 -1.40 7.18
CA VAL A 54 -12.03 -0.58 6.73
C VAL A 54 -12.02 -0.42 5.21
N TYR A 55 -10.88 -0.06 4.62
CA TYR A 55 -10.79 0.21 3.18
C TYR A 55 -10.84 -1.05 2.31
N ALA A 56 -10.28 -2.17 2.78
CA ALA A 56 -10.31 -3.43 2.03
C ALA A 56 -11.64 -4.18 2.19
N GLY A 57 -12.45 -3.86 3.21
CA GLY A 57 -13.70 -4.55 3.50
C GLY A 57 -13.48 -6.02 3.91
N LEU A 58 -12.36 -6.32 4.57
CA LEU A 58 -11.92 -7.66 4.97
C LEU A 58 -11.82 -7.76 6.48
N SER A 59 -11.86 -8.98 7.04
CA SER A 59 -11.60 -9.17 8.47
C SER A 59 -10.15 -8.85 8.84
N GLN A 60 -9.90 -8.46 10.10
CA GLN A 60 -8.54 -8.17 10.56
C GLN A 60 -7.58 -9.36 10.43
N SER A 61 -8.08 -10.59 10.63
CA SER A 61 -7.31 -11.82 10.45
C SER A 61 -6.92 -12.03 8.98
N ASP A 62 -7.85 -11.76 8.06
CA ASP A 62 -7.58 -11.87 6.62
C ASP A 62 -6.59 -10.81 6.16
N VAL A 63 -6.76 -9.57 6.61
CA VAL A 63 -5.82 -8.48 6.31
C VAL A 63 -4.43 -8.80 6.83
N SER A 64 -4.30 -9.25 8.08
CA SER A 64 -3.00 -9.65 8.66
C SER A 64 -2.29 -10.73 7.83
N ARG A 65 -3.02 -11.77 7.44
CA ARG A 65 -2.50 -12.88 6.65
C ARG A 65 -2.09 -12.44 5.24
N LEU A 66 -2.91 -11.62 4.59
CA LEU A 66 -2.62 -11.10 3.25
C LEU A 66 -1.47 -10.11 3.27
N LEU A 67 -1.34 -9.28 4.31
CA LEU A 67 -0.19 -8.40 4.50
C LEU A 67 1.10 -9.20 4.64
N GLY A 68 1.11 -10.29 5.42
CA GLY A 68 2.26 -11.18 5.50
C GLY A 68 2.67 -11.75 4.14
N ASN A 69 1.69 -12.17 3.32
CA ASN A 69 1.96 -12.64 1.96
C ASN A 69 2.46 -11.52 1.04
N LEU A 70 1.88 -10.32 1.11
CA LEU A 70 2.29 -9.18 0.29
C LEU A 70 3.70 -8.70 0.65
N ASP A 71 4.05 -8.70 1.93
CA ASP A 71 5.38 -8.34 2.46
C ASP A 71 6.43 -9.37 2.02
N ALA A 72 6.12 -10.67 2.16
CA ALA A 72 7.00 -11.75 1.69
C ALA A 72 7.27 -11.72 0.17
N ASN A 73 6.33 -11.20 -0.61
CA ASN A 73 6.48 -11.01 -2.07
C ASN A 73 6.95 -9.60 -2.45
N GLN A 74 7.39 -8.78 -1.48
CA GLN A 74 7.95 -7.44 -1.70
C GLN A 74 7.00 -6.45 -2.42
N TRP A 75 5.68 -6.68 -2.31
CA TRP A 75 4.67 -5.75 -2.83
C TRP A 75 4.43 -4.54 -1.90
N ILE A 76 4.74 -4.72 -0.61
CA ILE A 76 4.61 -3.70 0.43
C ILE A 76 5.90 -3.60 1.24
N GLU A 77 6.05 -2.49 1.96
CA GLU A 77 7.11 -2.26 2.94
C GLU A 77 6.48 -2.06 4.32
N THR A 78 6.84 -2.92 5.26
CA THR A 78 6.40 -2.84 6.65
C THR A 78 7.37 -1.99 7.46
N ASN A 79 6.90 -0.85 7.97
CA ASN A 79 7.68 0.05 8.80
C ASN A 79 7.15 0.06 10.23
N ARG A 80 8.04 -0.09 11.20
CA ARG A 80 7.69 0.04 12.62
C ARG A 80 8.07 1.44 13.09
N ILE A 81 7.07 2.28 13.34
CA ILE A 81 7.29 3.59 13.93
C ILE A 81 7.62 3.36 15.41
N PRO A 82 8.82 3.76 15.88
CA PRO A 82 9.23 3.56 17.26
C PRO A 82 8.27 4.26 18.22
N ALA A 83 8.17 3.72 19.43
CA ALA A 83 7.35 4.29 20.48
C ALA A 83 7.95 5.64 20.92
N ASP A 84 7.17 6.71 20.83
CA ASP A 84 7.46 7.95 21.57
C ASP A 84 6.99 7.78 23.04
N PRO A 85 7.55 8.54 23.99
CA PRO A 85 7.03 8.56 25.36
C PRO A 85 5.53 8.91 25.37
N GLY A 86 4.69 7.94 25.73
CA GLY A 86 3.23 8.09 25.76
C GLY A 86 2.47 7.62 24.51
N ARG A 87 3.14 7.06 23.51
CA ARG A 87 2.49 6.41 22.36
C ARG A 87 3.04 5.00 22.13
N PRO A 88 2.18 3.97 22.05
CA PRO A 88 2.65 2.63 21.71
C PRO A 88 3.26 2.63 20.30
N PRO A 89 4.23 1.75 20.03
CA PRO A 89 4.80 1.62 18.69
C PRO A 89 3.71 1.19 17.71
N ILE A 90 3.71 1.76 16.50
CA ILE A 90 2.70 1.47 15.48
C ILE A 90 3.39 0.85 14.27
N THR A 91 2.88 -0.30 13.82
CA THR A 91 3.25 -0.87 12.53
C THR A 91 2.42 -0.21 11.44
N VAL A 92 3.10 0.34 10.44
CA VAL A 92 2.49 0.94 9.26
C VAL A 92 2.96 0.22 8.01
N TYR A 93 2.05 0.07 7.05
CA TYR A 93 2.32 -0.64 5.80
C TYR A 93 2.31 0.34 4.65
N ASN A 94 3.34 0.30 3.81
CA ASN A 94 3.53 1.17 2.65
C ASN A 94 3.49 0.33 1.36
N LEU A 95 3.14 0.93 0.22
CA LEU A 95 3.45 0.30 -1.07
C LEU A 95 4.97 0.23 -1.23
N SER A 96 5.47 -0.86 -1.81
CA SER A 96 6.91 -0.94 -2.06
C SER A 96 7.36 0.08 -3.11
N SER A 97 8.57 0.61 -2.92
CA SER A 97 9.18 1.54 -3.85
C SER A 97 9.28 0.96 -5.27
N GLN A 98 9.47 -0.37 -5.38
CA GLN A 98 9.49 -1.09 -6.64
C GLN A 98 8.13 -1.07 -7.35
N LEU A 99 7.04 -1.35 -6.63
CA LEU A 99 5.70 -1.31 -7.22
C LEU A 99 5.35 0.09 -7.71
N ILE A 100 5.71 1.12 -6.95
CA ILE A 100 5.51 2.52 -7.36
C ILE A 100 6.30 2.80 -8.64
N GLN A 101 7.57 2.42 -8.71
CA GLN A 101 8.39 2.63 -9.92
C GLN A 101 7.86 1.86 -11.14
N LEU A 102 7.37 0.63 -10.95
CA LEU A 102 6.79 -0.16 -12.04
C LEU A 102 5.54 0.51 -12.61
N ALA A 103 4.64 1.01 -11.75
CA ALA A 103 3.47 1.75 -12.18
C ALA A 103 3.84 3.04 -12.94
N LEU A 104 4.90 3.74 -12.50
CA LEU A 104 5.39 4.96 -13.16
C LEU A 104 6.09 4.71 -14.50
N ARG A 105 6.59 3.50 -14.78
CA ARG A 105 7.24 3.15 -16.05
C ARG A 105 6.24 2.82 -17.16
N GLN A 106 5.00 2.52 -16.79
CA GLN A 106 3.91 2.18 -17.71
C GLN A 106 3.23 3.43 -18.32
N SER A 107 3.62 4.64 -17.88
CA SER A 107 3.09 5.93 -18.36
C SER A 107 3.91 6.59 -19.46
#